data_AF-A0A0T5VU36-F1
#
_entry.id   AF-A0A0T5VU36-F1
#
_cell.length_a   1.000
_cell.length_b   1.000
_cell.length_c   1.000
_cell.angle_alpha   90.00
_cell.angle_beta   90.00
_cell.angle_gamma   90.00
#
_symmetry.space_group_name_H-M   'P 1'
#
loop_
_entity.id
_entity.type
_entity.pdbx_description
1 polymer ?
#
loop_
_entity_poly.entity_id
_entity_poly.type
_entity_poly.pdbx_seq_one_letter_code
_entity_poly.pdbx_strand_id
1 'polypeptide(L)'
;MTHTAIQSKDYIKNIDFEYVETYSFQQQAYYSDATRNTVEISWYDNRITDLNGNLDSSSEKISSFQRNSQDMIKLNHILETEVANLPSWMCLPIYRDAIIFYSKNGEIVSALNVCFECSYMENDKGININADESTYGLLKSFLTSKGHKIRS
;
A
#
# COMPACT_ATOMS: atom_id res chain seq x y z
N MET A 1 -16.38 -16.01 -2.92
CA MET A 1 -16.35 -15.17 -4.13
C MET A 1 -14.89 -14.82 -4.37
N THR A 2 -14.31 -15.29 -5.48
CA THR A 2 -12.93 -14.94 -5.85
C THR A 2 -12.93 -13.46 -6.24
N HIS A 3 -12.45 -12.58 -5.36
CA HIS A 3 -12.18 -11.20 -5.77
C HIS A 3 -11.08 -11.25 -6.83
N THR A 4 -11.47 -10.98 -8.09
CA THR A 4 -10.52 -10.88 -9.19
C THR A 4 -9.54 -9.76 -8.88
N ALA A 5 -8.24 -10.05 -8.96
CA ALA A 5 -7.19 -9.05 -8.78
C ALA A 5 -7.35 -7.90 -9.80
N ILE A 6 -7.04 -6.67 -9.36
CA ILE A 6 -7.08 -5.46 -10.19
C ILE A 6 -5.65 -5.15 -10.63
N GLN A 7 -5.43 -4.75 -11.88
CA GLN A 7 -4.11 -4.29 -12.32
C GLN A 7 -3.81 -2.91 -11.72
N SER A 8 -2.58 -2.64 -11.30
CA SER A 8 -2.19 -1.35 -10.69
C SER A 8 -2.54 -0.15 -11.57
N LYS A 9 -2.40 -0.30 -12.90
CA LYS A 9 -2.76 0.71 -13.89
C LYS A 9 -4.26 1.02 -13.90
N ASP A 10 -5.09 -0.01 -13.72
CA ASP A 10 -6.54 0.14 -13.69
C ASP A 10 -6.98 0.68 -12.32
N TYR A 11 -6.32 0.26 -11.25
CA TYR A 11 -6.56 0.79 -9.91
C TYR A 11 -6.36 2.31 -9.87
N ILE A 12 -5.18 2.82 -10.26
CA ILE A 12 -4.88 4.25 -10.15
C ILE A 12 -5.78 5.13 -11.05
N LYS A 13 -6.19 4.61 -12.22
CA LYS A 13 -7.06 5.34 -13.17
C LYS A 13 -8.50 5.48 -12.70
N ASN A 14 -8.96 4.59 -11.82
CA ASN A 14 -10.36 4.53 -11.37
C ASN A 14 -10.59 5.14 -9.99
N ILE A 15 -9.58 5.81 -9.39
CA ILE A 15 -9.72 6.52 -8.12
C ILE A 15 -9.89 8.02 -8.39
N ASP A 16 -10.96 8.59 -7.86
CA ASP A 16 -11.19 10.03 -7.84
C ASP A 16 -10.66 10.63 -6.54
N PHE A 17 -9.53 11.32 -6.61
CA PHE A 17 -8.81 11.86 -5.44
C PHE A 17 -8.20 13.22 -5.77
N GLU A 18 -8.05 14.08 -4.76
CA GLU A 18 -7.45 15.41 -4.85
C GLU A 18 -5.96 15.39 -4.48
N TYR A 19 -5.60 14.60 -3.47
CA TYR A 19 -4.22 14.48 -3.01
C TYR A 19 -3.98 13.09 -2.43
N VAL A 20 -2.70 12.77 -2.24
CA VAL A 20 -2.30 11.55 -1.55
C VAL A 20 -1.43 11.86 -0.36
N GLU A 21 -1.40 10.93 0.58
CA GLU A 21 -0.45 10.90 1.67
C GLU A 21 0.21 9.52 1.71
N THR A 22 1.48 9.50 2.10
CA THR A 22 2.24 8.26 2.24
C THR A 22 2.53 8.03 3.71
N TYR A 23 2.39 6.78 4.13
CA TYR A 23 2.47 6.41 5.53
C TYR A 23 3.38 5.21 5.73
N SER A 24 4.02 5.20 6.89
CA SER A 24 4.67 4.01 7.44
C SER A 24 3.91 3.58 8.68
N PHE A 25 3.66 2.28 8.84
CA PHE A 25 2.98 1.72 10.00
C PHE A 25 3.60 0.37 10.35
N GLN A 26 3.30 -0.15 11.55
CA GLN A 26 3.77 -1.47 11.98
C GLN A 26 5.30 -1.67 11.91
N GLN A 27 6.11 -0.61 12.00
CA GLN A 27 7.58 -0.68 11.89
C GLN A 27 8.26 -1.52 12.99
N GLN A 28 7.59 -1.69 14.13
CA GLN A 28 8.05 -2.52 15.25
C GLN A 28 7.30 -3.86 15.34
N ALA A 29 6.31 -4.10 14.47
CA ALA A 29 5.64 -5.38 14.38
C ALA A 29 6.60 -6.38 13.70
N TYR A 30 7.45 -7.00 14.50
CA TYR A 30 8.27 -8.13 14.09
C TYR A 30 7.73 -9.40 14.76
N TYR A 31 7.60 -10.45 13.94
CA TYR A 31 7.19 -11.79 14.31
C TYR A 31 7.95 -12.29 15.55
N SER A 32 7.22 -12.49 16.65
CA SER A 32 7.66 -13.46 17.65
C SER A 32 6.82 -14.71 17.44
N ASP A 33 7.44 -15.89 17.39
CA ASP A 33 6.71 -17.17 17.36
C ASP A 33 5.77 -17.34 18.57
N ALA A 34 5.94 -16.52 19.61
CA ALA A 34 5.09 -16.47 20.80
C ALA A 34 3.73 -15.75 20.58
N THR A 35 3.61 -14.87 19.58
CA THR A 35 2.35 -14.19 19.26
C THR A 35 1.44 -14.99 18.33
N ARG A 36 1.93 -16.08 17.73
CA ARG A 36 1.10 -17.02 16.94
C ARG A 36 -0.03 -17.67 17.74
N ASN A 37 0.13 -17.80 19.06
CA ASN A 37 -0.74 -18.62 19.91
C ASN A 37 -1.46 -17.85 21.03
N THR A 38 -1.29 -16.53 21.17
CA THR A 38 -1.74 -15.80 22.37
C THR A 38 -2.63 -14.60 22.11
N VAL A 39 -2.77 -14.15 20.88
CA VAL A 39 -3.66 -13.02 20.57
C VAL A 39 -4.43 -13.35 19.30
N GLU A 40 -5.76 -13.22 19.35
CA GLU A 40 -6.64 -13.14 18.18
C GLU A 40 -6.36 -11.87 17.36
N ILE A 41 -5.10 -11.61 17.00
CA ILE A 41 -4.79 -10.61 15.99
C ILE A 41 -5.09 -11.31 14.68
N SER A 42 -6.23 -10.97 14.08
CA SER A 42 -6.49 -11.27 12.67
C SER A 42 -5.44 -10.52 11.86
N TRP A 43 -4.27 -11.13 11.70
CA TRP A 43 -3.13 -10.61 10.94
C TRP A 43 -3.49 -10.36 9.47
N TYR A 44 -4.63 -10.88 9.01
CA TYR A 44 -5.25 -10.65 7.70
C TYR A 44 -5.96 -9.30 7.58
N ASP A 45 -6.16 -8.58 8.69
CA ASP A 45 -6.86 -7.28 8.74
C ASP A 45 -5.94 -6.10 9.05
N ASN A 46 -4.62 -6.31 9.01
CA ASN A 46 -3.60 -5.31 9.32
C ASN A 46 -3.32 -4.37 8.13
N ARG A 47 -4.36 -3.91 7.45
CA ARG A 47 -4.28 -2.80 6.49
C ARG A 47 -4.07 -1.50 7.27
N ILE A 48 -3.59 -0.45 6.60
CA ILE A 48 -3.43 0.85 7.25
C ILE A 48 -4.77 1.44 7.68
N THR A 49 -5.87 1.02 7.07
CA THR A 49 -7.23 1.39 7.46
C THR A 49 -7.96 0.21 8.07
N ASP A 50 -8.71 0.45 9.15
CA ASP A 50 -9.68 -0.51 9.68
C ASP A 50 -10.91 -0.66 8.76
N LEU A 51 -11.82 -1.58 9.10
CA LEU A 51 -13.06 -1.79 8.33
C LEU A 51 -14.02 -0.59 8.34
N ASN A 52 -13.81 0.40 9.21
CA ASN A 52 -14.55 1.65 9.26
C ASN A 52 -13.86 2.77 8.47
N GLY A 53 -12.70 2.51 7.86
CA GLY A 53 -11.90 3.49 7.13
C GLY A 53 -11.03 4.38 8.01
N ASN A 54 -10.86 4.08 9.31
CA ASN A 54 -9.97 4.83 10.19
C ASN A 54 -8.53 4.35 10.04
N LEU A 55 -7.57 5.27 10.13
CA LEU A 55 -6.16 4.93 10.11
C LEU A 55 -5.73 4.16 11.37
N ASP A 56 -4.83 3.21 11.18
CA ASP A 56 -4.15 2.51 12.26
C ASP A 56 -3.42 3.51 13.15
N SER A 57 -3.58 3.36 14.47
CA SER A 57 -3.01 4.29 15.46
C SER A 57 -1.47 4.31 15.51
N SER A 58 -0.81 3.29 14.96
CA SER A 58 0.65 3.23 14.81
C SER A 58 1.16 3.88 13.53
N SER A 59 0.25 4.38 12.68
CA SER A 59 0.62 4.99 11.40
C SER A 59 1.30 6.35 11.59
N GLU A 60 2.39 6.55 10.86
CA GLU A 60 3.14 7.78 10.78
C GLU A 60 3.04 8.31 9.35
N LYS A 61 2.49 9.51 9.20
CA LYS A 61 2.47 10.23 7.93
C LYS A 61 3.89 10.67 7.58
N ILE A 62 4.37 10.26 6.41
CA ILE A 62 5.71 10.59 5.92
C ILE A 62 5.68 11.76 4.95
N SER A 63 4.77 11.74 3.96
CA SER A 63 4.70 12.78 2.94
C SER A 63 3.27 13.01 2.43
N SER A 64 3.07 14.12 1.73
CA SER A 64 1.81 14.45 1.07
C SER A 64 2.08 15.23 -0.21
N PHE A 65 1.31 14.93 -1.25
CA PHE A 65 1.42 15.62 -2.53
C PHE A 65 0.10 15.67 -3.29
N GLN A 66 -0.12 16.77 -4.01
CA GLN A 66 -1.34 17.06 -4.76
C GLN A 66 -1.40 16.25 -6.06
N ARG A 67 -2.62 15.97 -6.56
CA ARG A 67 -2.85 15.20 -7.80
C ARG A 67 -2.07 15.72 -9.01
N ASN A 68 -1.88 17.04 -9.09
CA ASN A 68 -1.20 17.70 -10.21
C ASN A 68 0.30 17.93 -9.98
N SER A 69 0.87 17.39 -8.90
CA SER A 69 2.28 17.56 -8.56
C SER A 69 3.19 16.67 -9.42
N GLN A 70 4.46 17.05 -9.54
CA GLN A 70 5.47 16.24 -10.21
C GLN A 70 5.67 14.87 -9.55
N ASP A 71 5.42 14.77 -8.24
CA ASP A 71 5.49 13.52 -7.50
C ASP A 71 4.33 12.60 -7.84
N MET A 72 3.13 13.13 -8.03
CA MET A 72 1.99 12.34 -8.48
C MET A 72 2.19 11.85 -9.93
N ILE A 73 2.74 12.67 -10.82
CA ILE A 73 3.08 12.24 -12.19
C ILE A 73 4.04 11.04 -12.16
N LYS A 74 5.05 11.06 -11.28
CA LYS A 74 5.98 9.94 -11.10
C LYS A 74 5.27 8.71 -10.53
N LEU A 75 4.46 8.88 -9.48
CA LEU A 75 3.72 7.77 -8.87
C LEU A 75 2.75 7.11 -9.87
N ASN A 76 2.02 7.90 -10.66
CA ASN A 76 1.16 7.40 -11.73
C ASN A 76 1.97 6.56 -12.72
N HIS A 77 3.10 7.07 -13.21
CA HIS A 77 3.92 6.33 -14.15
C HIS A 77 4.41 4.98 -13.57
N ILE A 78 4.77 4.95 -12.28
CA ILE A 78 5.15 3.71 -11.60
C ILE A 78 3.98 2.72 -11.56
N LEU A 79 2.80 3.15 -11.12
CA LEU A 79 1.62 2.30 -11.00
C LEU A 79 1.01 1.90 -12.36
N GLU A 80 1.26 2.68 -13.41
CA GLU A 80 0.83 2.39 -14.78
C GLU A 80 1.78 1.46 -15.55
N THR A 81 2.88 1.01 -14.93
CA THR A 81 3.80 0.03 -15.53
C THR A 81 3.03 -1.21 -15.98
N GLU A 82 3.22 -1.61 -17.24
CA GLU A 82 2.59 -2.81 -17.80
C GLU A 82 3.11 -4.07 -17.10
N VAL A 83 2.19 -4.98 -16.80
CA VAL A 83 2.51 -6.20 -16.05
C VAL A 83 3.03 -7.26 -17.01
N ALA A 84 4.33 -7.53 -16.96
CA ALA A 84 4.99 -8.60 -17.70
C ALA A 84 5.34 -9.78 -16.80
N ASN A 85 5.79 -9.50 -15.57
CA ASN A 85 6.21 -10.50 -14.59
C ASN A 85 5.47 -10.29 -13.28
N LEU A 86 4.54 -11.19 -12.97
CA LEU A 86 3.84 -11.19 -11.68
C LEU A 86 4.71 -11.86 -10.61
N PRO A 87 4.96 -11.20 -9.47
CA PRO A 87 5.62 -11.84 -8.34
C PRO A 87 4.82 -13.05 -7.84
N SER A 88 5.50 -14.17 -7.56
CA SER A 88 4.87 -15.43 -7.16
C SER A 88 5.33 -15.90 -5.77
N TRP A 89 5.46 -14.99 -4.82
CA TRP A 89 5.92 -15.30 -3.46
C TRP A 89 4.76 -15.88 -2.62
N MET A 90 5.01 -17.00 -1.94
CA MET A 90 4.01 -17.70 -1.11
C MET A 90 4.01 -17.26 0.37
N CYS A 91 4.44 -16.03 0.67
CA CYS A 91 4.42 -15.51 2.03
C CYS A 91 3.19 -14.63 2.30
N LEU A 92 2.80 -14.57 3.57
CA LEU A 92 1.73 -13.70 4.03
C LEU A 92 2.26 -12.25 4.06
N PRO A 93 1.59 -11.29 3.41
CA PRO A 93 2.08 -9.92 3.34
C PRO A 93 2.07 -9.26 4.72
N ILE A 94 3.13 -8.49 5.01
CA ILE A 94 3.17 -7.56 6.14
C ILE A 94 3.23 -6.17 5.55
N TYR A 95 2.12 -5.44 5.67
CA TYR A 95 2.04 -4.07 5.17
C TYR A 95 2.71 -3.12 6.15
N ARG A 96 3.84 -2.53 5.73
CA ARG A 96 4.58 -1.54 6.54
C ARG A 96 4.50 -0.15 5.97
N ASP A 97 4.09 -0.06 4.71
CA ASP A 97 4.03 1.15 3.94
C ASP A 97 2.70 1.18 3.18
N ALA A 98 2.12 2.37 3.08
CA ALA A 98 0.88 2.57 2.37
C ALA A 98 0.81 3.95 1.71
N ILE A 99 -0.02 4.04 0.68
CA ILE A 99 -0.38 5.26 -0.03
C ILE A 99 -1.88 5.44 0.11
N ILE A 100 -2.31 6.57 0.64
CA ILE A 100 -3.71 6.86 0.92
C ILE A 100 -4.17 7.97 0.01
N PHE A 101 -5.31 7.75 -0.64
CA PHE A 101 -5.92 8.65 -1.60
C PHE A 101 -7.06 9.40 -0.92
N TYR A 102 -7.01 10.73 -0.94
CA TYR A 102 -7.98 11.58 -0.28
C TYR A 102 -8.82 12.38 -1.27
N SER A 103 -10.10 12.54 -0.96
CA SER A 103 -10.99 13.46 -1.66
C SER A 103 -10.63 14.91 -1.34
N LYS A 104 -11.24 15.85 -2.06
CA LYS A 104 -11.11 17.28 -1.77
C LYS A 104 -11.60 17.66 -0.37
N ASN A 105 -12.50 16.87 0.21
CA ASN A 105 -13.03 17.09 1.56
C ASN A 105 -12.16 16.47 2.66
N GLY A 106 -11.05 15.81 2.30
CA GLY A 106 -10.16 15.11 3.24
C GLY A 106 -10.66 13.73 3.65
N GLU A 107 -11.61 13.15 2.92
CA GLU A 107 -12.11 11.79 3.16
C GLU A 107 -11.22 10.77 2.45
N ILE A 108 -10.97 9.61 3.07
CA ILE A 108 -10.23 8.52 2.43
C ILE A 108 -11.10 7.89 1.35
N VAL A 109 -10.60 7.89 0.12
CA VAL A 109 -11.27 7.29 -1.05
C VAL A 109 -10.79 5.85 -1.26
N SER A 110 -9.49 5.62 -1.06
CA SER A 110 -8.89 4.28 -1.04
C SER A 110 -7.53 4.32 -0.35
N ALA A 111 -7.05 3.17 0.08
CA ALA A 111 -5.67 2.99 0.55
C ALA A 111 -5.01 1.84 -0.21
N LEU A 112 -3.79 2.05 -0.66
CA LEU A 112 -2.93 1.04 -1.28
C LEU A 112 -1.88 0.60 -0.26
N ASN A 113 -2.04 -0.61 0.26
CA ASN A 113 -1.11 -1.23 1.18
C ASN A 113 -0.02 -1.94 0.38
N VAL A 114 1.24 -1.82 0.81
CA VAL A 114 2.39 -2.37 0.10
C VAL A 114 3.23 -3.22 1.04
N CYS A 115 3.56 -4.44 0.60
CA CYS A 115 4.58 -5.26 1.21
C CYS A 115 5.76 -5.40 0.24
N PHE A 116 6.89 -4.80 0.58
CA PHE A 116 8.11 -4.85 -0.24
C PHE A 116 8.91 -6.15 -0.07
N GLU A 117 8.70 -6.90 1.01
CA GLU A 117 9.35 -8.19 1.25
C GLU A 117 8.83 -9.26 0.27
N CYS A 118 7.52 -9.25 0.00
CA CYS A 118 6.87 -10.24 -0.88
C CYS A 118 6.42 -9.67 -2.23
N SER A 119 6.69 -8.39 -2.48
CA SER A 119 6.22 -7.69 -3.68
C SER A 119 4.72 -7.88 -3.89
N TYR A 120 3.93 -7.49 -2.88
CA TYR A 120 2.48 -7.64 -2.88
C TYR A 120 1.80 -6.30 -2.56
N MET A 121 0.68 -6.02 -3.22
CA MET A 121 -0.14 -4.85 -2.97
C MET A 121 -1.61 -5.23 -2.85
N GLU A 122 -2.32 -4.46 -2.02
CA GLU A 122 -3.73 -4.68 -1.75
C GLU A 122 -4.41 -3.36 -1.39
N ASN A 123 -5.66 -3.19 -1.81
CA ASN A 123 -6.43 -2.03 -1.38
C ASN A 123 -7.03 -2.21 0.04
N ASP A 124 -7.67 -1.16 0.53
CA ASP A 124 -8.40 -1.12 1.80
C ASP A 124 -9.51 -2.19 1.94
N LYS A 125 -9.95 -2.81 0.83
CA LYS A 125 -11.02 -3.82 0.78
C LYS A 125 -10.50 -5.25 0.69
N GLY A 126 -9.20 -5.46 0.79
CA GLY A 126 -8.61 -6.78 0.64
C GLY A 126 -8.53 -7.28 -0.81
N ILE A 127 -8.67 -6.39 -1.79
CA ILE A 127 -8.53 -6.75 -3.20
C ILE A 127 -7.08 -6.58 -3.62
N ASN A 128 -6.48 -7.67 -4.09
CA ASN A 128 -5.14 -7.68 -4.63
C ASN A 128 -4.99 -6.67 -5.78
N ILE A 129 -3.89 -5.91 -5.74
CA ILE A 129 -3.47 -5.02 -6.81
C ILE A 129 -2.22 -5.62 -7.48
N ASN A 130 -2.42 -6.22 -8.65
CA ASN A 130 -1.36 -6.82 -9.46
C ASN A 130 -0.49 -5.74 -10.10
N ALA A 131 0.82 -5.88 -9.95
CA ALA A 131 1.80 -5.03 -10.60
C ALA A 131 2.99 -5.86 -11.08
N ASP A 132 3.75 -5.28 -12.02
CA ASP A 132 5.01 -5.86 -12.46
C ASP A 132 6.02 -5.91 -11.32
N GLU A 133 6.93 -6.89 -11.32
CA GLU A 133 8.06 -6.94 -10.38
C GLU A 133 8.83 -5.61 -10.34
N SER A 134 9.04 -4.96 -11.50
CA SER A 134 9.73 -3.67 -11.57
C SER A 134 8.99 -2.54 -10.87
N THR A 135 7.66 -2.58 -10.81
CA THR A 135 6.83 -1.59 -10.11
C THR A 135 7.23 -1.49 -8.65
N TYR A 136 7.48 -2.61 -7.98
CA TYR A 136 7.86 -2.63 -6.56
C TYR A 136 9.23 -2.00 -6.34
N GLY A 137 10.19 -2.27 -7.22
CA GLY A 137 11.52 -1.64 -7.17
C GLY A 137 11.44 -0.12 -7.34
N LEU A 138 10.69 0.34 -8.34
CA LEU A 138 10.47 1.77 -8.60
C LEU A 138 9.73 2.45 -7.46
N LEU A 139 8.68 1.80 -6.94
CA LEU A 139 7.87 2.32 -5.84
C LEU A 139 8.69 2.43 -4.55
N LYS A 140 9.54 1.44 -4.26
CA LYS A 140 10.48 1.48 -3.14
C LYS A 140 11.41 2.68 -3.25
N SER A 141 12.07 2.86 -4.39
CA SER A 141 12.95 4.02 -4.61
C SER A 141 12.21 5.35 -4.47
N PHE A 142 11.00 5.44 -5.01
CA PHE A 142 10.16 6.63 -4.89
C PHE A 142 9.83 6.94 -3.44
N LEU A 143 9.28 6.00 -2.67
CA LEU A 143 8.91 6.21 -1.28
C LEU A 143 10.12 6.49 -0.37
N THR A 144 11.26 5.83 -0.59
CA THR A 144 12.51 6.16 0.11
C THR A 144 12.94 7.60 -0.17
N SER A 145 12.80 8.10 -1.41
CA SER A 145 13.07 9.51 -1.74
C SER A 145 12.13 10.50 -1.02
N LYS A 146 10.99 10.03 -0.50
CA LYS A 146 10.04 10.81 0.31
C LYS A 146 10.28 10.70 1.81
N GLY A 147 11.24 9.90 2.24
CA GLY A 147 11.62 9.75 3.65
C GLY A 147 11.22 8.41 4.28
N HIS A 148 10.61 7.49 3.53
CA HIS A 148 10.27 6.17 4.07
C HIS A 148 11.54 5.37 4.39
N LYS A 149 11.55 4.75 5.58
CA LYS A 149 12.58 3.80 6.01
C LYS A 149 12.13 2.37 5.71
N ILE A 150 12.03 2.05 4.42
CA ILE A 150 11.53 0.76 3.96
C ILE A 150 12.44 -0.37 4.42
N ARG A 151 11.84 -1.38 5.04
CA ARG A 151 12.48 -2.66 5.35
C ARG A 151 12.09 -3.68 4.28
N SER A 152 13.04 -4.49 3.87
CA SER A 152 12.89 -5.57 2.89
C SER A 152 13.72 -6.76 3.31
#